data_AF-A0A4Z2HHH8-F1
#
_entry.id   AF-A0A4Z2HHH8-F1
#
_cell.length_a   1.000
_cell.length_b   1.000
_cell.length_c   1.000
_cell.angle_alpha   90.00
_cell.angle_beta   90.00
_cell.angle_gamma   90.00
#
_symmetry.space_group_name_H-M   'P 1'
#
loop_
_entity.id
_entity.type
_entity.pdbx_description
1 polymer ?
#
loop_
_entity_poly.entity_id
_entity_poly.type
_entity_poly.pdbx_seq_one_letter_code
_entity_poly.pdbx_strand_id
1 'polypeptide(L)'
;MHIALHVFMNGSMSSVQGSANDPIFLLHHAFVDSLYEQWLRRHRPSPARYPDSGAPIGHNGEYHMVPFLPLHTNRDFFISSKALGYEYSHLLDANQRLAESMGPYLEVLQGAWPWLLLAGLCGGIAALTAAAAVLTAKRRYGGSTGLSANTWKYFFAPPERQPLIGSDDAEETKGRNYQTTM
;
A
#
# COMPACT_ATOMS: atom_id res chain seq x y z
N MET A 1 5.05 31.98 -18.92
CA MET A 1 4.16 31.03 -18.21
C MET A 1 2.70 31.30 -18.56
N HIS A 2 1.79 30.33 -18.38
CA HIS A 2 0.40 30.28 -18.91
C HIS A 2 0.29 30.57 -20.41
N ILE A 3 0.29 31.84 -20.83
CA ILE A 3 0.21 32.31 -22.23
C ILE A 3 1.23 31.61 -23.14
N ALA A 4 2.44 31.34 -22.63
CA ALA A 4 3.48 30.67 -23.41
C ALA A 4 3.06 29.27 -23.92
N LEU A 5 2.30 28.51 -23.13
CA LEU A 5 1.82 27.19 -23.56
C LEU A 5 0.71 27.34 -24.62
N HIS A 6 -0.23 28.26 -24.38
CA HIS A 6 -1.26 28.60 -25.37
C HIS A 6 -0.66 28.94 -26.74
N VAL A 7 0.40 29.74 -26.77
CA VAL A 7 1.11 30.10 -28.02
C VAL A 7 1.89 28.91 -28.60
N PHE A 8 2.60 28.15 -27.76
CA PHE A 8 3.41 27.00 -28.20
C PHE A 8 2.60 25.92 -28.92
N MET A 9 1.42 25.59 -28.38
CA MET A 9 0.55 24.56 -28.93
C MET A 9 0.00 24.93 -30.32
N ASN A 10 -0.07 26.24 -30.62
CA ASN A 10 -0.64 26.80 -31.85
C ASN A 10 -2.12 26.37 -32.05
N GLY A 11 -2.73 26.75 -33.18
CA GLY A 11 -4.07 26.31 -33.56
C GLY A 11 -5.17 26.82 -32.62
N SER A 12 -6.06 25.92 -32.15
CA SER A 12 -7.14 26.26 -31.22
C SER A 12 -6.62 26.85 -29.92
N MET A 13 -5.53 26.30 -29.37
CA MET A 13 -4.97 26.71 -28.08
C MET A 13 -4.41 28.14 -28.07
N SER A 14 -4.06 28.72 -29.22
CA SER A 14 -3.55 30.10 -29.31
C SER A 14 -4.65 31.16 -29.45
N SER A 15 -5.91 30.74 -29.66
CA SER A 15 -7.07 31.63 -29.74
C SER A 15 -7.74 31.79 -28.37
N VAL A 16 -7.94 33.03 -27.91
CA VAL A 16 -8.57 33.30 -26.60
C VAL A 16 -10.00 32.76 -26.52
N GLN A 17 -10.76 32.89 -27.60
CA GLN A 17 -12.15 32.41 -27.67
C GLN A 17 -12.21 30.91 -28.01
N GLY A 18 -11.18 30.38 -28.70
CA GLY A 18 -11.15 29.02 -29.21
C GLY A 18 -10.48 28.00 -28.29
N SER A 19 -9.61 28.44 -27.38
CA SER A 19 -8.72 27.54 -26.63
C SER A 19 -9.47 26.55 -25.77
N ALA A 20 -10.61 26.96 -25.20
CA ALA A 20 -11.44 26.08 -24.37
C ALA A 20 -12.07 24.89 -25.14
N ASN A 21 -12.04 24.91 -26.48
CA ASN A 21 -12.50 23.77 -27.29
C ASN A 21 -11.43 22.66 -27.42
N ASP A 22 -10.19 22.92 -27.02
CA ASP A 22 -9.12 21.94 -27.02
C ASP A 22 -9.05 21.23 -25.65
N PRO A 23 -9.09 19.89 -25.57
CA PRO A 23 -9.04 19.19 -24.28
C PRO A 23 -7.75 19.46 -23.48
N ILE A 24 -6.66 19.86 -24.14
CA ILE A 24 -5.42 20.24 -23.47
C ILE A 24 -5.60 21.49 -22.60
N PHE A 25 -6.60 22.33 -22.90
CA PHE A 25 -6.95 23.50 -22.08
C PHE A 25 -7.18 23.12 -20.62
N LEU A 26 -7.94 22.06 -20.36
CA LEU A 26 -8.26 21.62 -18.99
C LEU A 26 -7.00 21.14 -18.27
N LEU A 27 -6.16 20.33 -18.93
CA LEU A 27 -4.91 19.85 -18.34
C LEU A 27 -3.95 21.00 -18.04
N HIS A 28 -3.85 21.96 -18.95
CA HIS A 28 -3.03 23.15 -18.76
C HIS A 28 -3.51 23.99 -17.58
N HIS A 29 -4.81 24.30 -17.53
CA HIS A 29 -5.39 25.12 -16.46
C HIS A 29 -5.38 24.39 -15.11
N ALA A 30 -5.54 23.06 -15.08
CA ALA A 30 -5.34 22.27 -13.86
C ALA A 30 -3.89 22.35 -13.36
N PHE A 31 -2.90 22.38 -14.25
CA PHE A 31 -1.50 22.59 -13.85
C PHE A 31 -1.26 24.00 -13.33
N VAL A 32 -1.80 25.03 -13.99
CA VAL A 32 -1.70 26.43 -13.53
C VAL A 32 -2.37 26.61 -12.16
N ASP A 33 -3.53 26.02 -11.94
CA ASP A 33 -4.20 26.01 -10.64
C ASP A 33 -3.37 25.28 -9.58
N SER A 34 -2.70 24.17 -9.91
CA SER A 34 -1.79 23.49 -8.98
C SER A 34 -0.58 24.35 -8.56
N LEU A 35 -0.14 25.27 -9.42
CA LEU A 35 0.92 26.23 -9.09
C LEU A 35 0.37 27.36 -8.21
N TYR A 36 -0.86 27.79 -8.45
CA TYR A 36 -1.56 28.74 -7.61
C TYR A 36 -1.80 28.19 -6.20
N GLU A 37 -2.25 26.93 -6.08
CA GLU A 37 -2.39 26.23 -4.80
C GLU A 37 -1.04 26.12 -4.06
N GLN A 38 0.05 25.79 -4.77
CA GLN A 38 1.40 25.81 -4.18
C GLN A 38 1.77 27.19 -3.64
N TRP A 39 1.43 28.25 -4.37
CA TRP A 39 1.68 29.61 -3.94
C TRP A 39 0.86 29.97 -2.70
N LEU A 40 -0.43 29.60 -2.65
CA LEU A 40 -1.31 29.79 -1.49
C LEU A 40 -0.77 29.08 -0.25
N ARG A 41 -0.39 27.80 -0.36
CA ARG A 41 0.20 27.03 0.76
C ARG A 41 1.49 27.64 1.29
N ARG A 42 2.35 28.12 0.38
CA ARG A 42 3.65 28.69 0.74
C ARG A 42 3.52 30.05 1.42
N HIS A 43 2.67 30.93 0.91
CA HIS A 43 2.63 32.33 1.35
C HIS A 43 1.52 32.65 2.33
N ARG A 44 0.47 31.82 2.41
CA ARG A 44 -0.70 32.02 3.27
C ARG A 44 -1.18 33.48 3.28
N PRO A 45 -1.46 34.06 2.09
CA PRO A 45 -1.84 35.46 2.00
C PRO A 45 -3.14 35.71 2.77
N SER A 46 -3.25 36.88 3.40
CA SER A 46 -4.54 37.35 3.91
C SER A 46 -5.50 37.60 2.74
N PRO A 47 -6.79 37.25 2.86
CA PRO A 47 -7.81 37.59 1.86
C PRO A 47 -7.89 39.09 1.56
N ALA A 48 -7.55 39.94 2.52
CA ALA A 48 -7.49 41.40 2.36
C ALA A 48 -6.40 41.86 1.37
N ARG A 49 -5.47 40.98 0.97
CA ARG A 49 -4.47 41.28 -0.07
C ARG A 49 -5.08 41.26 -1.48
N TYR A 50 -6.24 40.62 -1.67
CA TYR A 50 -6.95 40.67 -2.95
C TYR A 50 -7.57 42.07 -3.12
N PRO A 51 -7.33 42.79 -4.23
CA PRO A 51 -7.72 44.19 -4.37
C PRO A 51 -9.24 44.39 -4.31
N ASP A 52 -9.69 45.32 -3.45
CA ASP A 52 -11.09 45.74 -3.39
C ASP A 52 -11.46 46.72 -4.52
N SER A 53 -10.47 47.49 -5.00
CA SER A 53 -10.66 48.51 -6.04
C SER A 53 -9.38 48.73 -6.84
N GLY A 54 -9.50 49.42 -7.97
CA GLY A 54 -8.37 49.76 -8.83
C GLY A 54 -7.93 48.65 -9.80
N ALA A 55 -8.52 47.45 -9.72
CA ALA A 55 -8.33 46.44 -10.76
C ALA A 55 -9.20 46.76 -11.99
N PRO A 56 -8.85 46.23 -13.18
CA PRO A 56 -9.72 46.29 -14.35
C PRO A 56 -11.12 45.75 -14.04
N ILE A 57 -12.12 46.19 -14.82
CA ILE A 57 -13.51 45.73 -14.68
C ILE A 57 -13.56 44.19 -14.64
N GLY A 58 -14.33 43.62 -13.70
CA GLY A 58 -14.41 42.17 -13.51
C GLY A 58 -13.45 41.58 -12.47
N HIS A 59 -12.41 42.31 -12.05
CA HIS A 59 -11.27 41.73 -11.32
C HIS A 59 -11.14 42.15 -9.84
N ASN A 60 -12.00 43.06 -9.34
CA ASN A 60 -12.00 43.39 -7.91
C ASN A 60 -12.53 42.20 -7.09
N GLY A 61 -12.11 42.07 -5.84
CA GLY A 61 -12.45 40.93 -4.97
C GLY A 61 -13.96 40.67 -4.85
N GLU A 62 -14.74 41.75 -4.73
CA GLU A 62 -16.20 41.70 -4.56
C GLU A 62 -16.98 41.60 -5.89
N TYR A 63 -16.31 41.63 -7.04
CA TYR A 63 -16.98 41.43 -8.32
C TYR A 63 -17.37 39.96 -8.49
N HIS A 64 -18.59 39.74 -8.99
CA HIS A 64 -19.03 38.41 -9.40
C HIS A 64 -18.31 37.97 -10.67
N MET A 65 -17.81 36.74 -10.67
CA MET A 65 -17.15 36.14 -11.83
C MET A 65 -18.20 35.78 -12.90
N VAL A 66 -18.09 36.43 -14.05
CA VAL A 66 -18.96 36.19 -15.20
C VAL A 66 -18.45 35.00 -16.02
N PRO A 67 -19.31 34.08 -16.52
CA PRO A 67 -20.77 34.05 -16.45
C PRO A 67 -21.32 33.00 -15.47
N PHE A 68 -20.68 32.78 -14.31
CA PHE A 68 -21.06 31.68 -13.43
C PHE A 68 -22.42 31.91 -12.74
N LEU A 69 -23.19 30.81 -12.60
CA LEU A 69 -24.44 30.74 -11.83
C LEU A 69 -24.38 29.51 -10.89
N PRO A 70 -24.68 29.65 -9.58
CA PRO A 70 -25.05 30.89 -8.88
C PRO A 70 -23.88 31.90 -8.84
N LEU A 71 -24.19 33.14 -8.45
CA LEU A 71 -23.20 34.21 -8.43
C LEU A 71 -22.13 33.93 -7.37
N HIS A 72 -20.87 33.98 -7.78
CA HIS A 72 -19.72 33.86 -6.90
C HIS A 72 -18.75 35.02 -7.12
N THR A 73 -18.15 35.53 -6.06
CA THR A 73 -17.16 36.60 -6.12
C THR A 73 -15.77 36.07 -6.44
N ASN A 74 -14.87 36.93 -6.92
CA ASN A 74 -13.46 36.56 -7.09
C ASN A 74 -12.82 36.13 -5.76
N ARG A 75 -13.19 36.80 -4.66
CA ARG A 75 -12.65 36.54 -3.32
C ARG A 75 -13.04 35.18 -2.77
N ASP A 76 -14.21 34.65 -3.15
CA ASP A 76 -14.66 33.31 -2.75
C ASP A 76 -13.67 32.19 -3.17
N PHE A 77 -12.91 32.42 -4.24
CA PHE A 77 -11.92 31.48 -4.78
C PHE A 77 -10.48 31.86 -4.43
N PHE A 78 -10.29 32.85 -3.57
CA PHE A 78 -8.98 33.16 -2.96
C PHE A 78 -8.74 32.30 -1.71
N ILE A 79 -8.99 31.00 -1.83
CA ILE A 79 -8.89 29.98 -0.78
C ILE A 79 -8.15 28.75 -1.32
N SER A 80 -7.69 27.86 -0.44
CA SER A 80 -6.99 26.66 -0.87
C SER A 80 -7.90 25.66 -1.57
N SER A 81 -7.33 24.85 -2.47
CA SER A 81 -8.04 23.76 -3.15
C SER A 81 -8.71 22.80 -2.15
N LYS A 82 -8.07 22.58 -0.99
CA LYS A 82 -8.61 21.75 0.10
C LYS A 82 -9.95 22.28 0.62
N ALA A 83 -10.11 23.60 0.72
CA ALA A 83 -11.37 24.22 1.14
C ALA A 83 -12.45 24.09 0.06
N LEU A 84 -12.06 23.97 -1.22
CA LEU A 84 -12.94 23.69 -2.35
C LEU A 84 -13.28 22.19 -2.50
N GLY A 85 -12.66 21.32 -1.72
CA GLY A 85 -12.94 19.88 -1.71
C GLY A 85 -12.10 19.04 -2.67
N TYR A 86 -11.00 19.57 -3.21
CA TYR A 86 -10.06 18.79 -4.03
C TYR A 86 -8.59 19.03 -3.64
N GLU A 87 -7.74 18.03 -3.86
CA GLU A 87 -6.29 18.16 -3.66
C GLU A 87 -5.51 17.56 -4.83
N TYR A 88 -4.31 18.09 -5.03
CA TYR A 88 -3.35 17.56 -6.00
C TYR A 88 -2.47 16.49 -5.35
N SER A 89 -2.33 15.33 -5.99
CA SER A 89 -1.59 14.18 -5.45
C SER A 89 -0.16 14.51 -5.05
N HIS A 90 0.54 15.35 -5.82
CA HIS A 90 1.91 15.78 -5.53
C HIS A 90 2.00 16.85 -4.44
N LEU A 91 0.88 17.39 -3.96
CA LEU A 91 0.80 18.33 -2.84
C LEU A 91 0.31 17.70 -1.53
N LEU A 92 -0.12 16.45 -1.58
CA LEU A 92 -0.52 15.69 -0.39
C LEU A 92 0.65 15.46 0.56
N ASP A 93 0.35 15.47 1.86
CA ASP A 93 1.27 15.07 2.91
C ASP A 93 1.55 13.56 2.86
N ALA A 94 2.66 13.12 3.46
CA ALA A 94 3.06 11.71 3.46
C ALA A 94 1.96 10.76 3.98
N ASN A 95 1.27 11.17 5.06
CA ASN A 95 0.18 10.39 5.64
C ASN A 95 -1.04 10.31 4.72
N GLN A 96 -1.37 11.40 4.02
CA GLN A 96 -2.49 11.42 3.08
C GLN A 96 -2.20 10.53 1.87
N ARG A 97 -0.98 10.62 1.31
CA ARG A 97 -0.56 9.73 0.20
C ARG A 97 -0.59 8.26 0.61
N LEU A 98 -0.12 7.96 1.83
CA LEU A 98 -0.19 6.61 2.35
C LEU A 98 -1.64 6.14 2.46
N ALA A 99 -2.53 6.96 3.03
CA ALA A 99 -3.95 6.63 3.15
C ALA A 99 -4.61 6.36 1.78
N GLU A 100 -4.37 7.21 0.78
CA GLU A 100 -4.87 7.01 -0.59
C GLU A 100 -4.29 5.75 -1.24
N SER A 101 -3.01 5.47 -1.01
CA SER A 101 -2.37 4.24 -1.52
C SER A 101 -2.92 2.97 -0.87
N MET A 102 -3.35 3.04 0.40
CA MET A 102 -3.90 1.93 1.16
C MET A 102 -5.41 1.71 0.95
N GLY A 103 -6.14 2.73 0.50
CA GLY A 103 -7.59 2.67 0.28
C GLY A 103 -8.06 1.41 -0.45
N PRO A 104 -7.54 1.08 -1.65
CA PRO A 104 -7.96 -0.11 -2.39
C PRO A 104 -7.75 -1.43 -1.63
N TYR A 105 -6.66 -1.53 -0.87
CA TYR A 105 -6.38 -2.72 -0.06
C TYR A 105 -7.31 -2.83 1.15
N LEU A 106 -7.59 -1.69 1.79
CA LEU A 106 -8.53 -1.62 2.91
C LEU A 106 -9.94 -1.99 2.49
N GLU A 107 -10.38 -1.57 1.30
CA GLU A 107 -11.69 -1.95 0.74
C GLU A 107 -11.80 -3.46 0.53
N VAL A 108 -10.77 -4.09 -0.05
CA VAL A 108 -10.71 -5.54 -0.23
C VAL A 108 -10.72 -6.26 1.12
N LEU A 109 -9.92 -5.79 2.08
CA LEU A 109 -9.88 -6.36 3.43
C LEU A 109 -11.23 -6.23 4.14
N GLN A 110 -11.88 -5.07 4.03
CA GLN A 110 -13.19 -4.83 4.63
C GLN A 110 -14.27 -5.72 4.00
N GLY A 111 -14.21 -5.97 2.69
CA GLY A 111 -15.09 -6.91 2.01
C GLY A 111 -14.83 -8.38 2.38
N ALA A 112 -13.58 -8.75 2.61
CA ALA A 112 -13.19 -10.11 3.02
C ALA A 112 -13.43 -10.39 4.51
N TRP A 113 -13.49 -9.35 5.35
CA TRP A 113 -13.55 -9.44 6.81
C TRP A 113 -14.67 -10.36 7.33
N PRO A 114 -15.93 -10.27 6.86
CA PRO A 114 -17.00 -11.15 7.34
C PRO A 114 -16.74 -12.62 7.03
N TRP A 115 -16.14 -12.93 5.88
CA TRP A 115 -15.83 -14.29 5.46
C TRP A 115 -14.67 -14.89 6.25
N LEU A 116 -13.65 -14.08 6.56
CA LEU A 116 -12.55 -14.50 7.42
C LEU A 116 -13.05 -14.83 8.84
N LEU A 117 -13.95 -14.00 9.39
CA LEU A 117 -14.59 -14.28 10.68
C LEU A 117 -15.43 -15.56 10.64
N LEU A 118 -16.22 -15.76 9.58
CA LEU A 118 -17.01 -16.98 9.41
C LEU A 118 -16.13 -18.23 9.29
N ALA A 119 -15.07 -18.17 8.48
CA ALA A 119 -14.12 -19.25 8.31
C ALA A 119 -13.42 -19.59 9.64
N GLY A 120 -13.01 -18.57 10.41
CA GLY A 120 -12.43 -18.74 11.74
C GLY A 120 -13.38 -19.42 12.73
N LEU A 121 -14.65 -19.01 12.75
CA LEU A 121 -15.67 -19.60 13.61
C LEU A 121 -15.97 -21.07 13.22
N CYS A 122 -16.15 -21.34 11.93
CA CYS A 122 -16.34 -22.70 11.42
C CYS A 122 -15.14 -23.60 11.72
N GLY A 123 -13.92 -23.11 11.51
CA GLY A 123 -12.68 -23.82 11.82
C GLY A 123 -12.55 -24.13 13.32
N GLY A 124 -12.89 -23.17 14.18
CA GLY A 124 -12.92 -23.36 15.63
C GLY A 124 -13.90 -24.45 16.07
N ILE A 125 -15.11 -24.46 15.51
CA ILE A 125 -16.12 -25.50 15.79
C ILE A 125 -15.60 -26.88 15.33
N ALA A 126 -15.04 -26.98 14.12
CA ALA A 126 -14.50 -28.24 13.60
C ALA A 126 -13.33 -28.77 14.46
N ALA A 127 -12.47 -27.89 14.95
CA ALA A 127 -11.36 -28.28 15.84
C ALA A 127 -11.88 -28.80 17.19
N LEU A 128 -12.88 -28.15 17.78
CA LEU A 128 -13.50 -28.57 19.05
C LEU A 128 -14.18 -29.94 18.93
N THR A 129 -14.92 -30.18 17.85
CA THR A 129 -15.59 -31.46 17.63
C THR A 129 -14.58 -32.60 17.42
N ALA A 130 -13.52 -32.36 16.64
CA ALA A 130 -12.44 -33.33 16.47
C ALA A 130 -11.72 -33.65 17.79
N ALA A 131 -11.39 -32.63 18.60
CA ALA A 131 -10.77 -32.83 19.90
C ALA A 131 -11.67 -33.62 20.88
N ALA A 132 -12.97 -33.30 20.91
CA ALA A 132 -13.95 -34.04 21.71
C ALA A 132 -14.07 -35.51 21.25
N ALA A 133 -14.07 -35.76 19.93
CA ALA A 133 -14.09 -37.10 19.37
C ALA A 133 -12.85 -37.91 19.76
N VAL A 134 -11.66 -37.31 19.70
CA VAL A 134 -10.41 -37.97 20.14
C VAL A 134 -10.42 -38.26 21.65
N LEU A 135 -10.88 -37.32 22.47
CA LEU A 135 -10.97 -37.51 23.92
C LEU A 135 -12.00 -38.58 24.30
N THR A 136 -13.16 -38.62 23.64
CA THR A 136 -14.18 -39.65 23.87
C THR A 136 -13.71 -41.02 23.39
N ALA A 137 -13.03 -41.12 22.24
CA ALA A 137 -12.40 -42.34 21.79
C ALA A 137 -11.33 -42.81 22.78
N LYS A 138 -10.44 -41.92 23.25
CA LYS A 138 -9.41 -42.26 24.24
C LYS A 138 -10.03 -42.71 25.58
N ARG A 139 -11.15 -42.13 26.00
CA ARG A 139 -11.91 -42.60 27.19
C ARG A 139 -12.57 -43.95 26.95
N ARG A 140 -13.10 -44.20 25.75
CA ARG A 140 -13.80 -45.45 25.38
C ARG A 140 -12.86 -46.63 25.16
N TYR A 141 -11.68 -46.38 24.59
CA TYR A 141 -10.63 -47.38 24.34
C TYR A 141 -9.56 -47.41 25.46
N GLY A 142 -9.63 -46.49 26.43
CA GLY A 142 -8.72 -46.39 27.58
C GLY A 142 -8.92 -47.44 28.69
N GLY A 143 -9.70 -48.49 28.43
CA GLY A 143 -9.76 -49.68 29.29
C GLY A 143 -8.75 -50.78 28.94
N SER A 144 -8.02 -50.68 27.82
CA SER A 144 -6.96 -51.64 27.51
C SER A 144 -5.98 -51.08 26.48
N THR A 145 -4.79 -50.71 26.95
CA THR A 145 -3.47 -51.13 26.42
C THR A 145 -2.42 -50.16 26.95
N GLY A 146 -1.59 -50.64 27.88
CA GLY A 146 -0.25 -50.10 28.03
C GLY A 146 0.51 -50.40 26.75
N LEU A 147 0.62 -49.41 25.86
CA LEU A 147 1.62 -49.42 24.79
C LEU A 147 2.79 -48.57 25.26
N SER A 148 3.78 -49.33 25.73
CA SER A 148 5.11 -48.95 26.17
C SER A 148 5.72 -47.79 25.37
N ALA A 149 6.32 -46.85 26.10
CA ALA A 149 7.10 -45.71 25.61
C ALA A 149 8.37 -46.08 24.79
N ASN A 150 8.51 -47.33 24.34
CA ASN A 150 9.73 -47.84 23.71
C ASN A 150 9.71 -47.84 22.17
N THR A 151 8.58 -47.60 21.51
CA THR A 151 8.51 -47.68 20.02
C THR A 151 9.15 -46.46 19.32
N TRP A 152 9.19 -45.29 19.96
CA TRP A 152 9.80 -44.08 19.37
C TRP A 152 11.32 -44.07 19.35
N LYS A 153 12.00 -44.95 20.11
CA LYS A 153 13.47 -45.01 20.12
C LYS A 153 14.07 -45.62 18.85
N TYR A 154 13.31 -46.43 18.11
CA TYR A 154 13.80 -47.12 16.92
C TYR A 154 13.67 -46.31 15.62
N PHE A 155 12.89 -45.23 15.60
CA PHE A 155 12.73 -44.39 14.41
C PHE A 155 13.88 -43.40 14.17
N PHE A 156 14.71 -43.12 15.19
CA PHE A 156 15.85 -42.20 15.09
C PHE A 156 17.23 -42.90 15.18
N ALA A 157 17.28 -44.23 15.05
CA ALA A 157 18.55 -44.92 14.97
C ALA A 157 19.18 -44.71 13.57
N PRO A 158 20.42 -44.20 13.46
CA PRO A 158 21.10 -44.08 12.17
C PRO A 158 21.33 -45.48 11.57
N PRO A 159 21.34 -45.64 10.24
CA PRO A 159 21.52 -46.94 9.62
C PRO A 159 22.93 -47.47 9.89
N GLU A 160 22.99 -48.53 10.68
CA GLU A 160 24.19 -49.32 10.98
C GLU A 160 24.77 -49.90 9.68
N ARG A 161 26.03 -49.56 9.37
CA ARG A 161 26.78 -50.14 8.24
C ARG A 161 27.14 -51.59 8.60
N GLN A 162 26.85 -52.51 7.69
CA GLN A 162 27.23 -53.92 7.78
C GLN A 162 28.73 -54.09 8.08
N PRO A 163 29.13 -54.99 8.99
CA PRO A 163 30.53 -55.36 9.12
C PRO A 163 30.88 -56.40 8.06
N LEU A 164 31.85 -56.07 7.22
CA LEU A 164 32.59 -57.06 6.45
C LEU A 164 33.46 -57.89 7.40
N ILE A 165 33.35 -59.19 7.20
CA ILE A 165 34.11 -60.31 7.78
C ILE A 165 35.54 -59.92 8.16
N GLY A 166 35.87 -60.02 9.45
CA GLY A 166 37.24 -60.09 9.94
C GLY A 166 37.65 -61.56 10.09
N SER A 167 38.56 -62.02 9.25
CA SER A 167 39.40 -63.17 9.55
C SER A 167 40.64 -62.66 10.28
N ASP A 168 40.88 -63.19 11.47
CA ASP A 168 42.16 -63.12 12.16
C ASP A 168 43.27 -63.57 11.22
N ASP A 169 44.40 -62.88 11.23
CA ASP A 169 45.70 -63.53 11.33
C ASP A 169 46.73 -62.52 11.86
N ALA A 170 47.51 -63.02 12.82
CA ALA A 170 48.62 -62.37 13.48
C ALA A 170 49.79 -62.10 12.52
N GLU A 171 50.78 -61.34 13.03
CA GLU A 171 52.09 -60.97 12.44
C GLU A 171 52.14 -59.56 11.85
N GLU A 172 53.21 -58.78 11.92
CA GLU A 172 54.49 -58.79 12.63
C GLU A 172 55.08 -57.40 12.25
N THR A 173 55.86 -56.79 13.14
CA THR A 173 56.94 -55.85 12.80
C THR A 173 56.73 -54.60 11.91
N LYS A 174 57.12 -53.46 12.52
CA LYS A 174 58.17 -52.55 12.01
C LYS A 174 57.81 -51.57 10.87
N GLY A 175 57.68 -50.30 11.26
CA GLY A 175 58.60 -49.27 10.77
C GLY A 175 58.06 -48.16 9.85
N ARG A 176 58.55 -46.95 10.17
CA ARG A 176 58.83 -45.77 9.32
C ARG A 176 57.69 -44.83 8.89
N ASN A 177 57.69 -43.68 9.57
CA ASN A 177 57.81 -42.31 9.00
C ASN A 177 57.92 -42.21 7.48
N TYR A 178 57.08 -41.36 6.87
CA TYR A 178 57.52 -40.28 5.97
C TYR A 178 56.57 -39.08 6.08
N GLN A 179 57.11 -37.95 5.70
CA GLN A 179 56.73 -36.57 5.96
C GLN A 179 56.53 -35.89 4.60
N THR A 180 55.86 -34.72 4.58
CA THR A 180 55.92 -33.65 3.53
C THR A 180 55.11 -33.94 2.24
N THR A 181 54.48 -33.01 1.51
CA THR A 181 54.47 -31.53 1.45
C THR A 181 53.17 -31.07 0.75
N MET A 182 52.97 -29.74 0.70
CA MET A 182 52.02 -28.96 -0.13
C MET A 182 51.59 -29.58 -1.45
#